data_AF-A0A952HYL1-F1
#
_entry.id   AF-A0A952HYL1-F1
#
_cell.length_a   1.000
_cell.length_b   1.000
_cell.length_c   1.000
_cell.angle_alpha   90.00
_cell.angle_beta   90.00
_cell.angle_gamma   90.00
#
_symmetry.space_group_name_H-M   'P 1'
#
loop_
_entity.id
_entity.type
_entity.pdbx_description
1 polymer ?
#
loop_
_entity_poly.entity_id
_entity_poly.type
_entity_poly.pdbx_seq_one_letter_code
_entity_poly.pdbx_strand_id
1 'polypeptide(L)' 'DVSFHPKLDPQGEEVYVLSGELRDVDGTYHAGSWIRNPVPFWQAWSGQPGTMIFYKSGHFIDCL' A
#
# COMPACT_ATOMS: atom_id res chain seq x y z
N ASP A 1 5.37 -10.83 11.29
CA ASP A 1 4.57 -9.91 10.48
C ASP A 1 3.49 -10.64 9.71
N VAL A 2 2.37 -9.97 9.46
CA VAL A 2 1.28 -10.46 8.62
C VAL A 2 1.49 -9.85 7.23
N SER A 3 1.38 -10.68 6.20
CA SER A 3 1.56 -10.23 4.81
C SER A 3 0.21 -9.91 4.16
N PHE A 4 0.17 -8.84 3.39
CA PHE A 4 -0.97 -8.43 2.59
C PHE A 4 -0.55 -8.42 1.12
N HIS A 5 -1.25 -9.19 0.28
CA HIS A 5 -0.90 -9.35 -1.14
C HIS A 5 -2.10 -8.93 -2.00
N PRO A 6 -2.23 -7.64 -2.32
CA PRO A 6 -3.25 -7.19 -3.26
C PRO A 6 -2.94 -7.73 -4.67
N LYS A 7 -3.97 -7.81 -5.51
CA LYS A 7 -3.76 -8.04 -6.94
C LYS A 7 -3.22 -6.77 -7.58
N LEU A 8 -2.20 -6.91 -8.43
CA LEU A 8 -1.67 -5.80 -9.21
C LEU A 8 -2.77 -5.19 -10.07
N ASP A 9 -2.91 -3.87 -9.98
CA ASP A 9 -3.79 -3.06 -10.83
C ASP A 9 -2.95 -2.22 -11.79
N PRO A 10 -3.18 -2.29 -13.12
CA PRO A 10 -2.48 -1.46 -14.10
C PRO A 10 -2.65 0.04 -13.87
N GLN A 11 -3.69 0.48 -13.16
CA GLN A 11 -3.97 1.88 -12.86
C GLN A 11 -3.55 2.25 -11.43
N GLY A 12 -2.53 1.55 -10.89
CA GLY A 12 -1.87 1.86 -9.64
C GLY A 12 -2.70 1.61 -8.38
N GLU A 13 -2.10 1.93 -7.24
CA GLU A 13 -2.66 1.76 -5.90
C GLU A 13 -2.27 2.91 -4.96
N GLU A 14 -3.07 3.15 -3.93
CA GLU A 14 -2.70 3.99 -2.80
C GLU A 14 -3.08 3.31 -1.48
N VAL A 15 -2.23 3.53 -0.48
CA VAL A 15 -2.37 2.95 0.85
C VAL A 15 -2.25 4.05 1.89
N TYR A 16 -3.19 4.09 2.84
CA TYR A 16 -3.10 4.98 4.00
C TYR A 16 -3.11 4.15 5.28
N VAL A 17 -2.09 4.35 6.12
CA VAL A 17 -1.95 3.61 7.39
C VAL A 17 -2.81 4.30 8.45
N LEU A 18 -3.92 3.65 8.84
CA LEU A 18 -4.85 4.17 9.84
C LEU A 18 -4.31 3.95 11.26
N SER A 19 -3.73 2.79 11.52
CA SER A 19 -3.11 2.43 12.80
C SER A 19 -2.07 1.33 12.61
N GLY A 20 -1.09 1.25 13.51
CA GLY A 20 -0.01 0.27 13.43
C GLY A 20 1.09 0.69 12.45
N GLU A 21 1.62 -0.28 11.72
CA GLU A 21 2.82 -0.13 10.90
C GLU A 21 2.79 -1.05 9.68
N LEU A 22 3.06 -0.46 8.52
CA LEU A 22 3.19 -1.12 7.22
C LEU A 22 4.65 -1.08 6.76
N ARG A 23 5.11 -2.09 6.04
CA ARG A 23 6.47 -2.18 5.51
C ARG A 23 6.48 -2.74 4.10
N ASP A 24 7.42 -2.26 3.29
CA ASP A 24 7.81 -2.81 1.99
C ASP A 24 9.35 -2.87 1.90
N VAL A 25 9.88 -2.96 0.68
CA VAL A 25 11.33 -2.94 0.40
C VAL A 25 11.97 -1.57 0.63
N ASP A 26 11.20 -0.50 0.51
CA ASP A 26 11.67 0.88 0.62
C ASP A 26 11.69 1.36 2.07
N GLY A 27 10.85 0.78 2.94
CA GLY A 27 10.98 0.98 4.37
C GLY A 27 9.73 0.66 5.19
N THR A 28 9.56 1.45 6.25
CA THR A 28 8.53 1.30 7.27
C THR A 28 7.68 2.57 7.35
N TYR A 29 6.36 2.39 7.32
CA TYR A 29 5.35 3.45 7.28
C TYR A 29 4.43 3.31 8.48
N HIS A 30 4.52 4.26 9.40
CA HIS A 30 3.67 4.31 10.60
C HIS A 30 2.30 4.94 10.30
N ALA A 31 1.38 4.86 11.26
CA ALA A 31 0.08 5.54 11.19
C ALA A 31 0.20 7.02 10.74
N GLY A 32 -0.66 7.41 9.79
CA GLY A 32 -0.62 8.71 9.14
C GLY A 32 0.20 8.75 7.84
N SER A 33 0.92 7.67 7.51
CA SER A 33 1.63 7.58 6.23
C SER A 33 0.64 7.36 5.07
N TRP A 34 0.82 8.10 3.99
CA TRP A 34 0.08 7.93 2.74
C TRP A 34 1.05 7.57 1.61
N ILE A 35 0.96 6.33 1.14
CA ILE A 35 1.74 5.81 0.03
C ILE A 35 0.90 5.87 -1.24
N ARG A 36 1.48 6.37 -2.34
CA ARG A 36 0.82 6.48 -3.65
C ARG A 36 1.73 5.89 -4.72
N ASN A 37 1.27 4.82 -5.35
CA ASN A 37 1.96 4.10 -6.41
C ASN A 37 1.13 4.26 -7.71
N PRO A 38 1.36 5.31 -8.50
CA PRO A 38 0.53 5.61 -9.68
C PRO A 38 0.75 4.64 -10.85
N VAL A 39 1.87 3.91 -10.86
CA VAL A 39 2.22 2.93 -11.87
C VAL A 39 2.11 1.51 -11.31
N PRO A 40 1.84 0.50 -12.15
CA PRO A 40 1.81 -0.88 -11.70
C PRO A 40 3.18 -1.29 -11.18
N PHE A 41 3.26 -1.53 -9.87
CA PHE A 41 4.42 -2.05 -9.19
C PHE A 41 3.99 -3.15 -8.23
N TRP A 42 4.69 -4.28 -8.24
CA TRP A 42 4.43 -5.36 -7.30
C TRP A 42 4.93 -4.94 -5.92
N GLN A 43 4.00 -4.63 -5.02
CA GLN A 43 4.32 -4.32 -3.63
C GLN A 43 4.11 -5.54 -2.74
N ALA A 44 5.13 -5.85 -1.93
CA ALA A 44 5.08 -6.90 -0.92
C ALA A 44 4.84 -6.25 0.45
N TRP A 45 3.57 -5.99 0.75
CA TRP A 45 3.19 -5.36 2.00
C TRP A 45 3.28 -6.33 3.18
N SER A 46 3.92 -5.90 4.25
CA SER A 46 3.93 -6.59 5.54
C SER A 46 3.63 -5.62 6.69
N GLY A 47 3.10 -6.11 7.79
CA GLY A 47 2.82 -5.26 8.95
C GLY A 47 2.68 -6.04 10.25
N GLN A 48 2.57 -5.31 11.35
CA GLN A 48 2.30 -5.93 12.65
C GLN A 48 0.84 -6.39 12.75
N PRO A 49 0.53 -7.48 13.48
CA PRO A 49 -0.86 -7.86 13.76
C PRO A 49 -1.66 -6.67 14.34
N GLY A 50 -2.85 -6.42 13.79
CA GLY A 50 -3.69 -5.29 14.20
C GLY A 50 -3.43 -3.98 13.45
N THR A 51 -2.47 -3.94 12.51
CA THR A 51 -2.31 -2.81 11.57
C THR A 51 -3.58 -2.67 10.73
N MET A 52 -4.17 -1.46 10.71
CA MET A 52 -5.27 -1.13 9.83
C MET A 52 -4.80 -0.20 8.72
N ILE A 53 -5.19 -0.52 7.50
CA ILE A 53 -4.92 0.28 6.32
C ILE A 53 -6.22 0.58 5.58
N PHE A 54 -6.27 1.73 4.93
CA PHE A 54 -7.13 1.96 3.79
C PHE A 54 -6.35 1.62 2.53
N TYR A 55 -6.95 0.82 1.65
CA TYR A 55 -6.36 0.41 0.38
C TYR A 55 -7.34 0.75 -0.75
N LYS A 56 -6.84 1.37 -1.81
CA LYS A 56 -7.60 1.66 -3.02
C LYS A 56 -6.72 1.48 -4.25
N SER A 57 -7.25 0.85 -5.29
CA SER A 57 -6.57 0.66 -6.57
C SER A 57 -7.47 1.08 -7.73
N GLY A 58 -6.89 1.22 -8.92
CA GLY A 58 -7.66 1.34 -10.15
C GLY A 58 -8.06 2.76 -10.54
N HIS A 59 -7.61 3.79 -9.81
CA HIS A 59 -8.07 5.18 -9.99
C HIS A 59 -7.04 6.14 -10.55
N PHE A 60 -5.79 5.73 -10.77
CA PHE A 60 -4.80 6.55 -11.50
C PHE A 60 -5.01 6.43 -13.02
N ILE A 61 -6.24 6.71 -13.46
CA ILE A 61 -6.53 6.93 -14.87
C ILE A 61 -5.78 8.21 -15.26
N ASP A 62 -5.07 8.19 -16.40
CA ASP A 62 -4.25 9.29 -16.96
C ASP A 62 -2.76 9.36 -16.55
N CYS A 63 -2.15 8.28 -16.04
CA CYS A 63 -0.70 8.21 -15.82
C CYS A 63 0.11 7.54 -16.96
N LEU A 64 -0.48 7.38 -18.15
CA LEU A 64 0.19 6.87 -19.37
C LEU A 64 0.46 7.98 -20.38
#